data_AF-A0A812TL29-F1
#
_entry.id   AF-A0A812TL29-F1
#
_cell.length_a   1.000
_cell.length_b   1.000
_cell.length_c   1.000
_cell.angle_alpha   90.00
_cell.angle_beta   90.00
_cell.angle_gamma   90.00
#
_symmetry.space_group_name_H-M   'P 1'
#
loop_
_entity.id
_entity.type
_entity.pdbx_description
1 polymer ?
#
loop_
_entity_poly.entity_id
_entity_poly.type
_entity_poly.pdbx_seq_one_letter_code
_entity_poly.pdbx_strand_id
1 'polypeptide(L)'
;RLLPHVAHCAVLWPRAASTAGQLIPFSGTSLLSAAKPGGEILVRAWLDAFVIGRTFCPWARPADKRRNIRIVESSGKDADEVIFDLLSEAEALPDGPGADGQATTTLVVCPYVEEWKEYPAFRDFYEEELEGGSGFLEEFDMKIIAFHPKYLRYGFSVEEGDRVAIANANGTTSSATVLDEEGGLHPQDGEELLDVRFDDGEEFLVRYSSIITKLAVDATTGEERSADDGSGDAANLLSRAPRPTFHLLRLEDLDAAGDAAQAGSGPNIKAVLAENARRAADLGLDGMDELLKQCG
;
A
#
# COMPACT_ATOMS: atom_id res chain seq x y z
N ARG A 1 20.10 -59.98 -42.91
CA ARG A 1 19.74 -59.21 -44.14
C ARG A 1 19.27 -57.84 -43.62
N LEU A 2 20.15 -56.85 -43.51
CA LEU A 2 20.64 -55.85 -44.51
C LEU A 2 19.91 -54.49 -44.35
N LEU A 3 20.70 -53.46 -44.01
CA LEU A 3 20.50 -52.00 -44.04
C LEU A 3 21.08 -51.43 -45.39
N PRO A 4 21.31 -50.11 -45.67
CA PRO A 4 20.78 -48.78 -45.19
C PRO A 4 20.59 -47.69 -46.31
N HIS A 5 20.17 -46.46 -45.90
CA HIS A 5 20.66 -45.08 -46.26
C HIS A 5 19.49 -44.05 -46.13
N VAL A 6 19.44 -42.94 -45.37
CA VAL A 6 20.28 -41.77 -44.98
C VAL A 6 20.57 -40.75 -46.10
N ALA A 7 20.09 -39.50 -45.94
CA ALA A 7 20.80 -38.26 -46.31
C ALA A 7 20.20 -36.98 -45.65
N HIS A 8 21.08 -36.20 -45.02
CA HIS A 8 20.93 -34.79 -44.60
C HIS A 8 21.12 -33.83 -45.79
N CYS A 9 20.63 -32.58 -45.71
CA CYS A 9 21.36 -31.42 -46.24
C CYS A 9 20.84 -30.08 -45.69
N ALA A 10 21.75 -29.29 -45.13
CA ALA A 10 21.60 -27.88 -44.79
C ALA A 10 21.99 -26.99 -45.99
N VAL A 11 21.41 -25.79 -46.13
CA VAL A 11 22.02 -24.71 -46.94
C VAL A 11 21.79 -23.33 -46.31
N LEU A 12 22.89 -22.57 -46.29
CA LEU A 12 23.17 -21.31 -45.61
C LEU A 12 22.62 -20.07 -46.34
N TRP A 13 22.53 -18.96 -45.59
CA TRP A 13 22.24 -17.59 -46.00
C TRP A 13 23.48 -16.93 -46.64
N PRO A 14 23.37 -16.13 -47.72
CA PRO A 14 24.46 -15.29 -48.20
C PRO A 14 24.48 -13.91 -47.51
N ARG A 15 25.67 -13.48 -47.11
CA ARG A 15 26.00 -12.15 -46.59
C ARG A 15 26.82 -11.40 -47.63
N ALA A 16 26.40 -10.19 -48.01
CA ALA A 16 27.23 -8.95 -48.06
C ALA A 16 26.71 -7.91 -49.08
N ALA A 17 26.46 -6.71 -48.54
CA ALA A 17 26.83 -5.37 -49.01
C ALA A 17 26.59 -4.95 -50.48
N SER A 18 25.83 -3.86 -50.68
CA SER A 18 26.41 -2.55 -51.04
C SER A 18 25.32 -1.47 -51.19
N THR A 19 25.76 -0.23 -51.00
CA THR A 19 25.13 1.10 -50.99
C THR A 19 24.26 1.47 -52.21
N ALA A 20 23.17 2.22 -51.98
CA ALA A 20 22.92 3.57 -52.54
C ALA A 20 21.48 4.02 -52.17
N GLY A 21 21.33 5.32 -51.90
CA GLY A 21 20.16 5.88 -51.25
C GLY A 21 18.93 6.11 -52.12
N GLN A 22 17.77 6.16 -51.46
CA GLN A 22 16.64 6.97 -51.90
C GLN A 22 15.79 7.36 -50.69
N LEU A 23 15.66 8.67 -50.47
CA LEU A 23 14.83 9.29 -49.44
C LEU A 23 13.35 9.01 -49.77
N ILE A 24 12.64 8.37 -48.84
CA ILE A 24 11.17 8.24 -48.84
C ILE A 24 10.65 9.09 -47.67
N PRO A 25 9.63 9.94 -47.86
CA PRO A 25 9.24 10.91 -46.86
C PRO A 25 8.59 10.20 -45.66
N PHE A 26 9.12 10.46 -44.46
CA PHE A 26 8.42 10.18 -43.21
C PHE A 26 7.19 11.08 -43.14
N SER A 27 6.00 10.51 -43.37
CA SER A 27 4.76 11.07 -42.90
C SER A 27 4.00 9.97 -42.17
N GLY A 28 4.17 9.98 -40.86
CA GLY A 28 3.60 9.00 -39.96
C GLY A 28 3.97 9.37 -38.54
N THR A 29 3.43 10.50 -38.07
CA THR A 29 3.37 10.79 -36.64
C THR A 29 2.45 9.74 -36.02
N SER A 30 3.01 8.56 -35.72
CA SER A 30 2.36 7.62 -34.83
C SER A 30 2.33 8.29 -33.47
N LEU A 31 1.15 8.77 -33.09
CA LEU A 31 0.83 9.06 -31.70
C LEU A 31 0.92 7.73 -30.96
N LEU A 32 2.13 7.38 -30.52
CA LEU A 32 2.32 6.44 -29.44
C LEU A 32 1.53 7.02 -28.27
N SER A 33 0.36 6.45 -28.00
CA SER A 33 -0.25 6.56 -26.68
C SER A 33 0.84 6.19 -25.70
N ALA A 34 1.32 7.14 -24.89
CA ALA A 34 2.32 6.85 -23.88
C ALA A 34 1.80 5.67 -23.05
N ALA A 35 2.49 4.54 -23.10
CA ALA A 35 2.14 3.40 -22.25
C ALA A 35 2.18 3.92 -20.80
N LYS A 36 1.15 3.59 -20.01
CA LYS A 36 1.18 3.93 -18.59
C LYS A 36 2.45 3.32 -17.99
N PRO A 37 3.24 4.10 -17.22
CA PRO A 37 4.43 3.56 -16.57
C PRO A 37 4.06 2.37 -15.67
N GLY A 38 4.95 1.38 -15.60
CA GLY A 38 4.80 0.21 -14.72
C GLY A 38 4.76 0.61 -13.25
N GLY A 39 4.13 -0.23 -12.42
CA GLY A 39 3.99 -0.02 -10.98
C GLY A 39 5.31 0.19 -10.26
N GLU A 40 6.38 -0.52 -10.65
CA GLU A 40 7.72 -0.33 -10.08
C GLU A 40 8.22 1.12 -10.22
N ILE A 41 7.98 1.76 -11.37
CA ILE A 41 8.41 3.14 -11.65
C ILE A 41 7.64 4.12 -10.74
N LEU A 42 6.34 3.90 -10.57
CA LEU A 42 5.49 4.77 -9.74
C LEU A 42 5.86 4.66 -8.26
N VAL A 43 6.06 3.44 -7.77
CA VAL A 43 6.45 3.18 -6.38
C VAL A 43 7.87 3.68 -6.12
N ARG A 44 8.80 3.58 -7.09
CA ARG A 44 10.13 4.20 -6.96
C ARG A 44 10.05 5.73 -6.87
N ALA A 45 9.24 6.37 -7.73
CA ALA A 45 9.05 7.82 -7.68
C ALA A 45 8.46 8.27 -6.35
N TRP A 46 7.47 7.53 -5.83
CA TRP A 46 6.91 7.75 -4.50
C TRP A 46 7.93 7.56 -3.37
N LEU A 47 8.73 6.49 -3.39
CA LEU A 47 9.78 6.28 -2.38
C LEU A 47 10.77 7.46 -2.36
N ASP A 48 11.23 7.89 -3.54
CA ASP A 48 12.23 8.96 -3.68
C ASP A 48 11.65 10.33 -3.27
N ALA A 49 10.46 10.69 -3.78
CA ALA A 49 9.88 12.02 -3.61
C ALA A 49 9.10 12.19 -2.31
N PHE A 50 8.37 11.16 -1.89
CA PHE A 50 7.48 11.20 -0.73
C PHE A 50 8.19 10.68 0.51
N VAL A 51 8.52 9.39 0.58
CA VAL A 51 9.04 8.76 1.79
C VAL A 51 10.40 9.35 2.18
N ILE A 52 11.35 9.38 1.24
CA ILE A 52 12.71 9.90 1.45
C ILE A 52 12.74 11.43 1.33
N GLY A 53 12.13 11.98 0.27
CA GLY A 53 12.18 13.40 -0.04
C GLY A 53 11.55 14.30 1.03
N ARG A 54 10.47 13.83 1.68
CA ARG A 54 9.78 14.56 2.76
C ARG A 54 10.18 14.09 4.16
N THR A 55 11.11 13.14 4.27
CA THR A 55 11.63 12.61 5.54
C THR A 55 10.51 12.03 6.43
N PHE A 56 9.55 11.34 5.81
CA PHE A 56 8.51 10.61 6.55
C PHE A 56 9.08 9.36 7.22
N CYS A 57 10.07 8.71 6.61
CA CYS A 57 10.78 7.59 7.22
C CYS A 57 12.27 7.93 7.36
N PRO A 58 12.80 8.14 8.58
CA PRO A 58 14.22 8.43 8.77
C PRO A 58 15.12 7.23 8.45
N TRP A 59 14.56 6.01 8.42
CA TRP A 59 15.28 4.78 8.09
C TRP A 59 15.36 4.52 6.58
N ALA A 60 14.43 5.08 5.77
CA ALA A 60 14.36 4.79 4.34
C ALA A 60 15.60 5.26 3.56
N ARG A 61 16.14 6.45 3.87
CA ARG A 61 17.35 6.96 3.19
C ARG A 61 18.61 6.12 3.50
N PRO A 62 18.90 5.76 4.76
CA PRO A 62 19.96 4.81 5.08
C PRO A 62 19.76 3.44 4.41
N ALA A 63 18.52 2.94 4.39
CA ALA A 63 18.19 1.65 3.77
C ALA A 63 18.32 1.66 2.24
N ASP A 64 17.96 2.75 1.54
CA ASP A 64 18.10 2.85 0.07
C ASP A 64 19.51 3.27 -0.39
N LYS A 65 20.52 3.22 0.48
CA LYS A 65 21.91 3.46 0.06
C LYS A 65 22.25 2.55 -1.11
N ARG A 66 22.71 3.16 -2.22
CA ARG A 66 23.04 2.44 -3.46
C ARG A 66 21.89 1.61 -4.05
N ARG A 67 20.63 2.02 -3.81
CA ARG A 67 19.42 1.32 -4.29
C ARG A 67 19.20 -0.06 -3.66
N ASN A 68 19.58 -0.22 -2.39
CA ASN A 68 19.38 -1.44 -1.62
C ASN A 68 17.90 -1.72 -1.25
N ILE A 69 16.98 -0.75 -1.39
CA ILE A 69 15.55 -1.06 -1.39
C ILE A 69 15.20 -1.58 -2.79
N ARG A 70 15.00 -2.89 -2.88
CA ARG A 70 14.54 -3.55 -4.09
C ARG A 70 13.06 -3.26 -4.27
N ILE A 71 12.66 -2.97 -5.51
CA ILE A 71 11.25 -2.81 -5.89
C ILE A 71 11.03 -3.77 -7.03
N VAL A 72 10.00 -4.60 -6.92
CA VAL A 72 9.64 -5.59 -7.93
C VAL A 72 8.15 -5.49 -8.19
N GLU A 73 7.77 -5.65 -9.46
CA GLU A 73 6.38 -5.73 -9.86
C GLU A 73 5.97 -7.21 -9.93
N SER A 74 5.04 -7.61 -9.06
CA SER A 74 4.40 -8.93 -9.11
C SER A 74 3.60 -9.07 -10.41
N SER A 75 3.68 -10.25 -11.02
CA SER A 75 2.86 -10.60 -12.19
C SER A 75 1.55 -11.29 -11.83
N GLY A 76 1.34 -11.54 -10.53
CA GLY A 76 0.20 -12.25 -9.98
C GLY A 76 -1.13 -11.53 -10.22
N LYS A 77 -2.13 -12.29 -10.64
CA LYS A 77 -3.49 -11.81 -10.93
C LYS A 77 -4.51 -12.20 -9.87
N ASP A 78 -4.10 -13.01 -8.91
CA ASP A 78 -4.86 -13.40 -7.74
C ASP A 78 -3.94 -13.50 -6.51
N ALA A 79 -4.55 -13.74 -5.35
CA ALA A 79 -3.87 -13.80 -4.07
C ALA A 79 -2.79 -14.90 -4.01
N ASP A 80 -3.06 -16.09 -4.56
CA ASP A 80 -2.15 -17.24 -4.53
C ASP A 80 -0.88 -16.95 -5.35
N GLU A 81 -1.04 -16.38 -6.54
CA GLU A 81 0.10 -15.97 -7.37
C GLU A 81 0.96 -14.90 -6.67
N VAL A 82 0.34 -13.96 -5.93
CA VAL A 82 1.10 -12.95 -5.17
C VAL A 82 1.81 -13.56 -3.96
N ILE A 83 1.22 -14.53 -3.26
CA ILE A 83 1.90 -15.26 -2.18
C ILE A 83 3.16 -15.93 -2.72
N PHE A 84 3.09 -16.56 -3.89
CA PHE A 84 4.26 -17.17 -4.53
C PHE A 84 5.37 -16.16 -4.83
N ASP A 85 5.00 -14.96 -5.31
CA ASP A 85 5.95 -13.88 -5.55
C ASP A 85 6.57 -13.35 -4.24
N LEU A 86 5.78 -13.23 -3.16
CA LEU A 86 6.28 -12.83 -1.83
C LEU A 86 7.27 -13.84 -1.26
N LEU A 87 6.96 -15.14 -1.35
CA LEU A 87 7.85 -16.22 -0.92
C LEU A 87 9.16 -16.19 -1.70
N SER A 88 9.08 -16.06 -3.03
CA SER A 88 10.26 -16.00 -3.91
C SER A 88 11.17 -14.81 -3.56
N GLU A 89 10.59 -13.67 -3.21
CA GLU A 89 11.37 -12.49 -2.83
C GLU A 89 11.92 -12.58 -1.40
N ALA A 90 11.20 -13.23 -0.47
CA ALA A 90 11.73 -13.52 0.86
C ALA A 90 12.95 -14.45 0.80
N GLU A 91 12.88 -15.52 0.01
CA GLU A 91 14.01 -16.44 -0.24
C GLU A 91 15.20 -15.75 -0.93
N ALA A 92 14.95 -14.75 -1.77
CA ALA A 92 15.99 -14.05 -2.51
C ALA A 92 16.76 -13.03 -1.67
N LEU A 93 16.22 -12.57 -0.54
CA LEU A 93 16.87 -11.59 0.32
C LEU A 93 18.02 -12.26 1.12
N PRO A 94 19.25 -11.73 1.04
CA PRO A 94 20.42 -12.34 1.69
C PRO A 94 20.38 -12.19 3.21
N ASP A 95 20.68 -13.25 3.94
CA ASP A 95 20.75 -13.24 5.41
C ASP A 95 21.69 -12.18 6.00
N GLY A 96 21.29 -11.57 7.11
CA GLY A 96 22.05 -10.57 7.87
C GLY A 96 21.93 -9.14 7.30
N PRO A 97 22.71 -8.20 7.88
CA PRO A 97 22.75 -6.82 7.39
C PRO A 97 23.36 -6.81 5.98
N GLY A 98 22.49 -6.72 4.97
CA GLY A 98 22.89 -6.88 3.57
C GLY A 98 24.04 -5.94 3.18
N ALA A 99 24.93 -6.44 2.32
CA ALA A 99 26.10 -5.68 1.88
C ALA A 99 25.70 -4.46 1.03
N ASP A 100 26.58 -3.46 0.97
CA ASP A 100 26.43 -2.31 0.08
C ASP A 100 26.20 -2.78 -1.38
N GLY A 101 25.03 -2.46 -1.96
CA GLY A 101 24.64 -2.88 -3.32
C GLY A 101 23.87 -4.20 -3.40
N GLN A 102 23.56 -4.84 -2.28
CA GLN A 102 22.61 -5.95 -2.19
C GLN A 102 21.27 -5.47 -1.64
N ALA A 103 20.18 -6.10 -2.07
CA ALA A 103 18.86 -5.81 -1.53
C ALA A 103 18.83 -6.17 -0.04
N THR A 104 18.43 -5.23 0.81
CA THR A 104 18.22 -5.47 2.26
C THR A 104 16.74 -5.64 2.59
N THR A 105 15.87 -5.13 1.71
CA THR A 105 14.42 -5.20 1.82
C THR A 105 13.81 -5.16 0.42
N THR A 106 12.60 -5.68 0.27
CA THR A 106 11.86 -5.70 -1.00
C THR A 106 10.47 -5.08 -0.85
N LEU A 107 10.14 -4.16 -1.76
CA LEU A 107 8.78 -3.70 -2.04
C LEU A 107 8.20 -4.49 -3.23
N VAL A 108 7.18 -5.30 -2.98
CA VAL A 108 6.45 -6.09 -3.99
C VAL A 108 5.19 -5.34 -4.39
N VAL A 109 5.17 -4.79 -5.60
CA VAL A 109 4.06 -4.00 -6.16
C VAL A 109 3.10 -4.94 -6.87
N CYS A 110 1.81 -4.87 -6.54
CA CYS A 110 0.80 -5.82 -7.00
C CYS A 110 -0.29 -5.11 -7.84
N PRO A 111 -0.04 -4.79 -9.12
CA PRO A 111 -0.96 -3.96 -9.90
C PRO A 111 -2.05 -4.74 -10.63
N TYR A 112 -2.01 -6.09 -10.62
CA TYR A 112 -2.82 -6.94 -11.52
C TYR A 112 -3.92 -7.75 -10.83
N VAL A 113 -3.95 -7.82 -9.50
CA VAL A 113 -5.10 -8.36 -8.75
C VAL A 113 -6.23 -7.34 -8.81
N GLU A 114 -7.33 -7.68 -9.47
CA GLU A 114 -8.40 -6.73 -9.81
C GLU A 114 -9.13 -6.24 -8.55
N GLU A 115 -9.38 -7.16 -7.62
CA GLU A 115 -10.07 -6.95 -6.35
C GLU A 115 -9.32 -5.96 -5.45
N TRP A 116 -7.98 -5.97 -5.51
CA TRP A 116 -7.11 -5.08 -4.73
C TRP A 116 -7.04 -3.65 -5.25
N LYS A 117 -7.82 -3.29 -6.28
CA LYS A 117 -8.05 -1.87 -6.59
C LYS A 117 -8.88 -1.18 -5.50
N GLU A 118 -9.69 -1.96 -4.80
CA GLU A 118 -10.45 -1.53 -3.64
C GLU A 118 -9.75 -2.01 -2.37
N TYR A 119 -9.76 -1.14 -1.36
CA TYR A 119 -9.01 -1.40 -0.12
C TYR A 119 -9.54 -2.59 0.71
N PRO A 120 -10.86 -2.81 0.87
CA PRO A 120 -11.36 -3.88 1.74
C PRO A 120 -10.81 -5.26 1.37
N ALA A 121 -10.89 -5.66 0.10
CA ALA A 121 -10.37 -6.95 -0.36
C ALA A 121 -8.84 -7.09 -0.16
N PHE A 122 -8.09 -6.00 -0.31
CA PHE A 122 -6.64 -5.99 -0.04
C PHE A 122 -6.32 -6.08 1.46
N ARG A 123 -7.11 -5.40 2.30
CA ARG A 123 -7.00 -5.45 3.76
C ARG A 123 -7.28 -6.87 4.25
N ASP A 124 -8.39 -7.46 3.83
CA ASP A 124 -8.82 -8.78 4.30
C ASP A 124 -7.75 -9.82 3.95
N PHE A 125 -7.20 -9.77 2.74
CA PHE A 125 -6.03 -10.59 2.38
C PHE A 125 -4.82 -10.36 3.30
N TYR A 126 -4.47 -9.10 3.58
CA TYR A 126 -3.32 -8.81 4.45
C TYR A 126 -3.56 -9.27 5.91
N GLU A 127 -4.77 -9.15 6.42
CA GLU A 127 -5.11 -9.51 7.80
C GLU A 127 -5.28 -11.02 7.98
N GLU A 128 -5.92 -11.69 7.03
CA GLU A 128 -6.23 -13.11 7.12
C GLU A 128 -5.12 -13.99 6.54
N GLU A 129 -4.74 -13.79 5.28
CA GLU A 129 -3.80 -14.67 4.57
C GLU A 129 -2.33 -14.38 4.95
N LEU A 130 -2.01 -13.12 5.27
CA LEU A 130 -0.69 -12.73 5.73
C LEU A 130 -0.61 -12.53 7.26
N GLU A 131 -1.69 -12.86 7.98
CA GLU A 131 -1.81 -12.75 9.44
C GLU A 131 -1.47 -11.35 9.97
N GLY A 132 -1.94 -10.28 9.32
CA GLY A 132 -1.56 -8.91 9.67
C GLY A 132 -0.05 -8.68 9.55
N GLY A 133 0.57 -9.39 8.60
CA GLY A 133 1.98 -9.37 8.27
C GLY A 133 2.88 -10.25 9.14
N SER A 134 2.35 -11.10 10.04
CA SER A 134 3.17 -12.06 10.81
C SER A 134 3.44 -13.38 10.10
N GLY A 135 2.75 -13.69 9.00
CA GLY A 135 2.85 -15.01 8.35
C GLY A 135 4.26 -15.43 7.92
N PHE A 136 5.21 -14.48 7.81
CA PHE A 136 6.59 -14.73 7.42
C PHE A 136 7.59 -14.65 8.59
N LEU A 137 7.11 -14.41 9.83
CA LEU A 137 7.98 -14.25 10.99
C LEU A 137 8.69 -15.55 11.36
N GLU A 138 7.97 -16.68 11.38
CA GLU A 138 8.56 -17.95 11.85
C GLU A 138 9.53 -18.56 10.84
N GLU A 139 9.20 -18.48 9.55
CA GLU A 139 9.98 -19.14 8.49
C GLU A 139 11.12 -18.27 7.95
N PHE A 140 10.89 -16.96 7.82
CA PHE A 140 11.84 -16.05 7.17
C PHE A 140 12.44 -14.99 8.10
N ASP A 141 12.00 -14.94 9.37
CA ASP A 141 12.35 -13.84 10.29
C ASP A 141 12.03 -12.46 9.70
N MET A 142 10.88 -12.38 9.00
CA MET A 142 10.45 -11.19 8.28
C MET A 142 9.04 -10.76 8.68
N LYS A 143 8.86 -9.45 8.82
CA LYS A 143 7.55 -8.80 8.94
C LYS A 143 7.14 -8.24 7.57
N ILE A 144 5.90 -8.51 7.17
CA ILE A 144 5.30 -7.88 5.99
C ILE A 144 4.57 -6.61 6.42
N ILE A 145 4.80 -5.50 5.73
CA ILE A 145 4.04 -4.25 5.88
C ILE A 145 3.28 -3.94 4.60
N ALA A 146 2.01 -3.60 4.70
CA ALA A 146 1.16 -3.30 3.55
C ALA A 146 0.97 -1.81 3.29
N PHE A 147 0.92 -1.44 2.01
CA PHE A 147 0.61 -0.09 1.52
C PHE A 147 -0.43 -0.15 0.40
N HIS A 148 -1.31 0.85 0.33
CA HIS A 148 -2.40 0.89 -0.65
C HIS A 148 -2.76 2.33 -1.07
N PRO A 149 -3.23 2.62 -2.31
CA PRO A 149 -3.59 3.99 -2.71
C PRO A 149 -4.70 4.58 -1.86
N LYS A 150 -5.68 3.73 -1.57
CA LYS A 150 -6.80 4.02 -0.69
C LYS A 150 -6.56 3.45 0.70
N TYR A 151 -5.29 3.36 1.16
CA TYR A 151 -5.01 2.92 2.52
C TYR A 151 -5.68 3.92 3.46
N LEU A 152 -6.80 3.46 3.95
CA LEU A 152 -7.69 4.08 4.88
C LEU A 152 -8.07 2.88 5.69
N ARG A 153 -7.38 2.66 6.81
CA ARG A 153 -7.72 1.60 7.75
C ARG A 153 -9.15 1.73 8.30
N TYR A 154 -9.91 2.71 7.80
CA TYR A 154 -10.95 3.49 8.43
C TYR A 154 -10.48 4.05 9.77
N GLY A 155 -10.82 5.30 10.06
CA GLY A 155 -10.18 6.08 11.11
C GLY A 155 -10.36 5.52 12.52
N PHE A 156 -11.13 4.46 12.67
CA PHE A 156 -11.36 3.68 13.86
C PHE A 156 -12.18 2.46 13.43
N SER A 157 -11.96 1.27 14.01
CA SER A 157 -13.00 0.22 13.96
C SER A 157 -14.23 0.77 14.69
N VAL A 158 -15.44 0.50 14.22
CA VAL A 158 -16.66 0.79 14.98
C VAL A 158 -17.20 -0.54 15.47
N GLU A 159 -17.51 -0.60 16.76
CA GLU A 159 -18.08 -1.76 17.42
C GLU A 159 -19.48 -1.40 17.95
N GLU A 160 -20.35 -2.40 18.12
CA GLU A 160 -21.60 -2.21 18.85
C GLU A 160 -21.39 -1.43 20.16
N GLY A 161 -22.18 -0.36 20.34
CA GLY A 161 -22.13 0.52 21.50
C GLY A 161 -21.25 1.76 21.33
N ASP A 162 -20.43 1.85 20.29
CA ASP A 162 -19.64 3.04 20.01
C ASP A 162 -20.53 4.26 19.71
N ARG A 163 -20.09 5.45 20.16
CA ARG A 163 -20.69 6.73 19.75
C ARG A 163 -19.97 7.27 18.53
N VAL A 164 -20.73 7.75 17.55
CA VAL A 164 -20.20 8.23 16.26
C VAL A 164 -20.87 9.53 15.82
N ALA A 165 -20.11 10.36 15.11
CA ALA A 165 -20.63 11.52 14.39
C ALA A 165 -20.86 11.15 12.91
N ILE A 166 -22.03 11.48 12.38
CA ILE A 166 -22.50 11.09 11.04
C ILE A 166 -22.79 12.33 10.20
N ALA A 167 -22.30 12.34 8.96
CA ALA A 167 -22.61 13.38 7.98
C ALA A 167 -24.00 13.15 7.35
N ASN A 168 -24.88 14.15 7.44
CA ASN A 168 -26.20 14.13 6.82
C ASN A 168 -26.16 14.72 5.39
N ALA A 169 -27.07 14.27 4.53
CA ALA A 169 -27.18 14.76 3.14
C ALA A 169 -27.46 16.27 3.02
N ASN A 170 -28.01 16.89 4.07
CA ASN A 170 -28.26 18.33 4.14
C ASN A 170 -27.02 19.15 4.60
N GLY A 171 -25.87 18.50 4.79
CA GLY A 171 -24.62 19.13 5.24
C GLY A 171 -24.52 19.37 6.74
N THR A 172 -25.46 18.84 7.54
CA THR A 172 -25.38 18.85 9.01
C THR A 172 -24.72 17.59 9.54
N THR A 173 -24.42 17.58 10.84
CA THR A 173 -23.86 16.42 11.53
C THR A 173 -24.80 15.99 12.64
N SER A 174 -24.98 14.68 12.79
CA SER A 174 -25.76 14.07 13.88
C SER A 174 -24.90 13.08 14.66
N SER A 175 -25.16 12.92 15.95
CA SER A 175 -24.55 11.88 16.78
C SER A 175 -25.46 10.65 16.84
N ALA A 176 -24.84 9.46 16.86
CA ALA A 176 -25.55 8.20 16.98
C ALA A 176 -24.74 7.17 17.78
N THR A 177 -25.41 6.11 18.23
CA THR A 177 -24.81 4.92 18.82
C THR A 177 -24.89 3.77 17.83
N VAL A 178 -23.80 3.06 17.60
CA VAL A 178 -23.77 1.84 16.77
C VAL A 178 -24.52 0.72 17.48
N LEU A 179 -25.44 0.07 16.78
CA LEU A 179 -26.19 -1.09 17.25
C LEU A 179 -25.66 -2.40 16.65
N ASP A 180 -25.21 -2.36 15.40
CA ASP A 180 -24.66 -3.51 14.68
C ASP A 180 -23.70 -3.01 13.58
N GLU A 181 -22.46 -3.50 13.58
CA GLU A 181 -21.46 -3.21 12.56
C GLU A 181 -21.70 -3.94 11.22
N GLU A 182 -22.55 -4.97 11.20
CA GLU A 182 -22.89 -5.79 10.02
C GLU A 182 -24.35 -5.60 9.57
N GLY A 183 -24.85 -4.36 9.59
CA GLY A 183 -26.22 -4.00 9.20
C GLY A 183 -26.61 -4.33 7.75
N GLY A 184 -25.66 -4.76 6.92
CA GLY A 184 -25.87 -5.30 5.57
C GLY A 184 -25.12 -4.53 4.50
N LEU A 185 -25.55 -4.67 3.24
CA LEU A 185 -24.93 -4.02 2.08
C LEU A 185 -25.91 -3.05 1.41
N HIS A 186 -25.42 -1.88 1.03
CA HIS A 186 -26.20 -0.87 0.34
C HIS A 186 -26.62 -1.37 -1.05
N PRO A 187 -27.92 -1.26 -1.41
CA PRO A 187 -28.49 -1.97 -2.56
C PRO A 187 -28.00 -1.52 -3.93
N GLN A 188 -27.35 -0.35 -4.05
CA GLN A 188 -26.91 0.19 -5.35
C GLN A 188 -25.43 -0.05 -5.65
N ASP A 189 -24.59 -0.09 -4.63
CA ASP A 189 -23.13 -0.08 -4.75
C ASP A 189 -22.45 -1.10 -3.83
N GLY A 190 -23.22 -1.81 -2.99
CA GLY A 190 -22.70 -2.87 -2.13
C GLY A 190 -21.85 -2.35 -0.96
N GLU A 191 -21.94 -1.07 -0.61
CA GLU A 191 -21.22 -0.54 0.55
C GLU A 191 -21.77 -1.13 1.85
N GLU A 192 -20.89 -1.48 2.79
CA GLU A 192 -21.29 -1.89 4.14
C GLU A 192 -22.12 -0.81 4.85
N LEU A 193 -23.20 -1.27 5.49
CA LEU A 193 -24.11 -0.47 6.27
C LEU A 193 -23.97 -0.84 7.75
N LEU A 194 -23.97 0.18 8.59
CA LEU A 194 -24.04 0.07 10.05
C LEU A 194 -25.50 0.29 10.48
N ASP A 195 -25.99 -0.49 11.43
CA ASP A 195 -27.23 -0.15 12.14
C ASP A 195 -26.89 0.81 13.27
N VAL A 196 -27.55 1.97 13.30
CA VAL A 196 -27.28 3.02 14.30
C VAL A 196 -28.56 3.60 14.85
N ARG A 197 -28.50 4.01 16.12
CA ARG A 197 -29.56 4.78 16.79
C ARG A 197 -29.13 6.21 17.03
N PHE A 198 -29.87 7.17 16.49
CA PHE A 198 -29.67 8.59 16.69
C PHE A 198 -30.17 9.05 18.07
N ASP A 199 -29.77 10.25 18.49
CA ASP A 199 -30.12 10.83 19.79
C ASP A 199 -31.61 11.13 19.98
N ASP A 200 -32.34 11.30 18.89
CA ASP A 200 -33.80 11.40 18.91
C ASP A 200 -34.51 10.05 19.09
N GLY A 201 -33.74 8.96 19.10
CA GLY A 201 -34.20 7.59 19.30
C GLY A 201 -34.57 6.86 18.01
N GLU A 202 -34.43 7.49 16.84
CA GLU A 202 -34.68 6.82 15.57
C GLU A 202 -33.50 5.91 15.17
N GLU A 203 -33.83 4.75 14.58
CA GLU A 203 -32.87 3.74 14.14
C GLU A 203 -32.82 3.68 12.62
N PHE A 204 -31.62 3.71 12.04
CA PHE A 204 -31.41 3.69 10.60
C PHE A 204 -30.16 2.90 10.23
N LEU A 205 -30.20 2.31 9.03
CA LEU A 205 -29.00 1.86 8.36
C LEU A 205 -28.26 3.05 7.75
N VAL A 206 -27.00 3.23 8.12
CA VAL A 206 -26.13 4.29 7.60
C VAL A 206 -24.93 3.69 6.91
N ARG A 207 -24.45 4.37 5.88
CA ARG A 207 -23.22 3.98 5.20
C ARG A 207 -22.02 4.15 6.12
N TYR A 208 -21.10 3.21 6.07
CA TYR A 208 -19.83 3.33 6.78
C TYR A 208 -19.09 4.62 6.39
N SER A 209 -19.11 5.01 5.10
CA SER A 209 -18.51 6.25 4.60
C SER A 209 -19.14 7.54 5.11
N SER A 210 -20.33 7.49 5.70
CA SER A 210 -20.98 8.64 6.32
C SER A 210 -20.45 8.92 7.73
N ILE A 211 -19.68 8.00 8.32
CA ILE A 211 -19.10 8.20 9.66
C ILE A 211 -17.91 9.15 9.58
N ILE A 212 -18.01 10.26 10.31
CA ILE A 212 -16.98 11.30 10.40
C ILE A 212 -15.91 10.90 11.43
N THR A 213 -16.35 10.52 12.63
CA THR A 213 -15.46 10.18 13.76
C THR A 213 -16.18 9.33 14.81
N LYS A 214 -15.44 8.55 15.61
CA LYS A 214 -15.90 8.16 16.95
C LYS A 214 -15.97 9.37 17.89
N LEU A 215 -16.86 9.31 18.87
CA LEU A 215 -17.06 10.33 19.90
C LEU A 215 -16.72 9.77 21.28
N ALA A 216 -15.91 10.51 22.04
CA ALA A 216 -15.67 10.27 23.45
C ALA A 216 -16.65 11.13 24.25
N VAL A 217 -17.35 10.52 25.21
CA VAL A 217 -18.32 11.19 26.07
C VAL A 217 -17.71 11.36 27.46
N ASP A 218 -17.60 12.60 27.94
CA ASP A 218 -17.18 12.85 29.32
C ASP A 218 -18.24 12.32 30.29
N ALA A 219 -17.88 11.35 31.14
CA ALA A 219 -18.81 10.70 32.04
C ALA A 219 -19.41 11.63 33.12
N THR A 220 -18.82 12.81 33.33
CA THR A 220 -19.24 13.77 34.37
C THR A 220 -20.09 14.89 33.78
N THR A 221 -19.69 15.42 32.63
CA THR A 221 -20.35 16.58 32.00
C THR A 221 -21.29 16.19 30.87
N GLY A 222 -21.14 14.98 30.31
CA GLY A 222 -21.85 14.55 29.11
C GLY A 222 -21.39 15.25 27.83
N GLU A 223 -20.30 16.02 27.89
CA GLU A 223 -19.75 16.67 26.69
C GLU A 223 -19.18 15.62 25.73
N GLU A 224 -19.60 15.70 24.48
CA GLU A 224 -19.04 14.91 23.39
C GLU A 224 -17.87 15.64 22.76
N ARG A 225 -16.81 14.90 22.50
CA ARG A 225 -15.67 15.35 21.70
C ARG A 225 -15.30 14.24 20.74
N SER A 226 -14.65 14.57 19.63
CA SER A 226 -14.05 13.53 18.79
C SER A 226 -13.15 12.66 19.68
N ALA A 227 -13.41 11.35 19.68
CA ALA A 227 -12.56 10.36 20.34
C ALA A 227 -11.20 10.26 19.63
N ASP A 228 -11.21 10.66 18.35
CA ASP A 228 -10.03 10.92 17.56
C ASP A 228 -9.54 12.36 17.84
N ASP A 229 -8.31 12.53 18.32
CA ASP A 229 -7.72 13.87 18.46
C ASP A 229 -7.21 14.44 17.11
N GLY A 230 -7.58 13.78 16.01
CA GLY A 230 -7.03 13.97 14.66
C GLY A 230 -5.90 12.97 14.34
N SER A 231 -5.60 12.03 15.23
CA SER A 231 -4.66 10.93 15.06
C SER A 231 -5.29 9.62 14.56
N GLY A 232 -6.47 9.63 13.94
CA GLY A 232 -7.13 8.45 13.34
C GLY A 232 -7.06 8.39 11.80
N ASP A 233 -5.94 8.54 11.12
CA ASP A 233 -4.60 8.29 11.58
C ASP A 233 -3.66 8.95 10.60
N ALA A 234 -2.91 9.94 11.07
CA ALA A 234 -1.83 10.46 10.29
C ALA A 234 -0.84 9.33 9.93
N ALA A 235 -0.80 8.22 10.67
CA ALA A 235 -0.12 6.99 10.25
C ALA A 235 -0.77 6.28 9.04
N ASN A 236 -2.11 6.31 8.89
CA ASN A 236 -2.81 5.73 7.74
C ASN A 236 -2.42 6.43 6.43
N LEU A 237 -2.25 7.76 6.47
CA LEU A 237 -1.76 8.52 5.33
C LEU A 237 -0.35 8.08 4.92
N LEU A 238 0.49 7.66 5.87
CA LEU A 238 1.85 7.19 5.61
C LEU A 238 1.90 5.77 5.06
N SER A 239 0.83 4.99 5.26
CA SER A 239 0.62 3.68 4.65
C SER A 239 0.05 3.78 3.23
N ARG A 240 -0.12 4.99 2.67
CA ARG A 240 -0.55 5.14 1.28
C ARG A 240 0.62 5.09 0.29
N ALA A 241 0.41 4.35 -0.79
CA ALA A 241 1.35 4.23 -1.92
C ALA A 241 0.59 4.24 -3.26
N PRO A 242 1.24 4.51 -4.41
CA PRO A 242 0.56 4.62 -5.71
C PRO A 242 -0.12 3.34 -6.20
N ARG A 243 0.26 2.18 -5.64
CA ARG A 243 -0.28 0.85 -5.95
C ARG A 243 -0.34 -0.02 -4.70
N PRO A 244 -1.19 -1.05 -4.67
CA PRO A 244 -1.12 -2.10 -3.65
C PRO A 244 0.31 -2.65 -3.60
N THR A 245 0.94 -2.58 -2.43
CA THR A 245 2.36 -2.89 -2.26
C THR A 245 2.61 -3.55 -0.91
N PHE A 246 3.40 -4.62 -0.88
CA PHE A 246 3.90 -5.24 0.34
C PHE A 246 5.38 -4.96 0.52
N HIS A 247 5.83 -4.79 1.76
CA HIS A 247 7.21 -4.52 2.11
C HIS A 247 7.71 -5.62 3.02
N LEU A 248 8.70 -6.39 2.55
CA LEU A 248 9.34 -7.46 3.30
C LEU A 248 10.48 -6.89 4.12
N LEU A 249 10.29 -6.76 5.43
CA LEU A 249 11.29 -6.22 6.35
C LEU A 249 11.82 -7.30 7.28
N ARG A 250 13.14 -7.39 7.39
CA ARG A 250 13.80 -8.29 8.34
C ARG A 250 13.52 -7.86 9.78
N LEU A 251 13.23 -8.82 10.64
CA LEU A 251 13.01 -8.55 12.06
C LEU A 251 14.31 -8.04 12.71
N GLU A 252 15.46 -8.60 12.36
CA GLU A 252 16.77 -8.12 12.84
C GLU A 252 17.03 -6.63 12.55
N ASP A 253 16.59 -6.12 11.39
CA ASP A 253 16.77 -4.71 11.03
C ASP A 253 15.81 -3.81 11.82
N LEU A 254 14.60 -4.29 12.08
CA LEU A 254 13.61 -3.60 12.92
C LEU A 254 14.07 -3.54 14.38
N ASP A 255 14.57 -4.65 14.91
CA ASP A 255 15.11 -4.75 16.27
C ASP A 255 16.36 -3.88 16.43
N ALA A 256 17.29 -3.93 15.48
CA ALA A 256 18.48 -3.07 15.49
C ALA A 256 18.12 -1.57 15.47
N ALA A 257 17.08 -1.19 14.71
CA ALA A 257 16.57 0.18 14.72
C ALA A 257 15.96 0.56 16.08
N GLY A 258 15.22 -0.36 16.72
CA GLY A 258 14.66 -0.22 18.06
C GLY A 258 15.74 -0.04 19.12
N ASP A 259 16.74 -0.92 19.13
CA ASP A 259 17.88 -0.89 20.05
C ASP A 259 18.67 0.41 19.91
N ALA A 260 18.95 0.84 18.67
CA ALA A 260 19.64 2.10 18.42
C ALA A 260 18.84 3.30 18.95
N ALA A 261 17.52 3.30 18.80
CA ALA A 261 16.66 4.34 19.35
C ALA A 261 16.69 4.35 20.89
N GLN A 262 16.62 3.18 21.53
CA GLN A 262 16.68 3.04 22.98
C GLN A 262 18.05 3.45 23.55
N ALA A 263 19.13 3.15 22.85
CA ALA A 263 20.49 3.55 23.20
C ALA A 263 20.78 5.04 22.91
N GLY A 264 19.87 5.75 22.24
CA GLY A 264 20.05 7.15 21.85
C GLY A 264 21.03 7.37 20.70
N SER A 265 21.48 6.31 20.03
CA SER A 265 22.34 6.37 18.84
C SER A 265 21.55 6.45 17.52
N GLY A 266 20.25 6.12 17.56
CA GLY A 266 19.32 6.17 16.43
C GLY A 266 18.25 7.24 16.58
N PRO A 267 17.37 7.41 15.57
CA PRO A 267 16.23 8.31 15.65
C PRO A 267 15.31 7.97 16.83
N ASN A 268 14.83 8.98 17.55
CA ASN A 268 13.82 8.75 18.59
C ASN A 268 12.48 8.38 17.94
N ILE A 269 12.10 7.11 18.03
CA ILE A 269 10.91 6.56 17.38
C ILE A 269 9.64 7.33 17.77
N LYS A 270 9.45 7.60 19.07
CA LYS A 270 8.26 8.32 19.55
C LYS A 270 8.17 9.73 18.96
N ALA A 271 9.28 10.44 18.90
CA ALA A 271 9.32 11.79 18.31
C ALA A 271 9.09 11.75 16.79
N VAL A 272 9.63 10.75 16.10
CA VAL A 272 9.40 10.53 14.66
C VAL A 272 7.92 10.29 14.38
N LEU A 273 7.28 9.39 15.13
CA LEU A 273 5.85 9.12 15.00
C LEU A 273 5.00 10.38 15.24
N ALA A 274 5.29 11.14 16.30
CA ALA A 274 4.56 12.37 16.60
C ALA A 274 4.70 13.45 15.50
N GLU A 275 5.91 13.64 14.98
CA GLU A 275 6.17 14.63 13.93
C GLU A 275 5.57 14.19 12.58
N ASN A 276 5.64 12.90 12.27
CA ASN A 276 4.95 12.33 11.13
C ASN A 276 3.44 12.51 11.23
N ALA A 277 2.89 12.29 12.42
CA ALA A 277 1.48 12.48 12.66
C ALA A 277 1.06 13.92 12.38
N ARG A 278 1.82 14.88 12.92
CA ARG A 278 1.62 16.31 12.66
C ARG A 278 1.69 16.66 11.17
N ARG A 279 2.69 16.14 10.44
CA ARG A 279 2.84 16.39 9.00
C ARG A 279 1.71 15.80 8.16
N ALA A 280 1.25 14.61 8.49
CA ALA A 280 0.15 14.00 7.77
C ALA A 280 -1.18 14.69 8.08
N ALA A 281 -1.39 15.16 9.31
CA ALA A 281 -2.52 16.03 9.66
C ALA A 281 -2.48 17.37 8.88
N ASP A 282 -1.33 18.05 8.82
CA ASP A 282 -1.14 19.29 8.05
C ASP A 282 -1.42 19.08 6.55
N LEU A 283 -1.08 17.90 6.02
CA LEU A 283 -1.25 17.55 4.62
C LEU A 283 -2.70 17.22 4.29
N GLY A 284 -3.39 16.51 5.19
CA GLY A 284 -4.74 16.02 4.99
C GLY A 284 -4.88 15.02 3.85
N LEU A 285 -6.11 14.56 3.62
CA LEU A 285 -6.43 13.61 2.55
C LEU A 285 -6.18 14.20 1.16
N ASP A 286 -6.65 15.42 0.90
CA ASP A 286 -6.49 16.08 -0.39
C ASP A 286 -5.02 16.28 -0.77
N GLY A 287 -4.19 16.69 0.20
CA GLY A 287 -2.76 16.85 -0.01
C GLY A 287 -2.07 15.51 -0.26
N MET A 288 -2.52 14.44 0.40
CA MET A 288 -2.01 13.09 0.15
C MET A 288 -2.38 12.58 -1.25
N ASP A 289 -3.63 12.75 -1.65
CA ASP A 289 -4.11 12.37 -2.98
C ASP A 289 -3.34 13.11 -4.09
N GLU A 290 -3.07 14.40 -3.89
CA GLU A 290 -2.27 15.19 -4.83
C GLU A 290 -0.82 14.68 -4.93
N LEU A 291 -0.22 14.28 -3.81
CA LEU A 291 1.14 13.71 -3.82
C LEU A 291 1.20 12.35 -4.52
N LEU A 292 0.19 11.51 -4.32
CA LEU A 292 0.10 10.22 -5.01
C LEU A 292 -0.12 10.42 -6.51
N LYS A 293 -0.99 11.37 -6.93
CA LYS A 293 -1.20 11.72 -8.34
C LYS A 293 0.07 12.20 -9.03
N GLN A 294 0.92 12.95 -8.33
CA GLN A 294 2.22 13.37 -8.87
C GLN A 294 3.17 12.20 -9.14
N CYS A 295 2.95 11.08 -8.45
CA CYS A 295 3.73 9.86 -8.61
C CYS A 295 3.14 8.90 -9.66
N GLY A 296 1.96 9.16 -10.22
CA GLY A 296 1.35 8.38 -11.31
C GLY A 296 -0.04 7.83 -11.02
#